data_AF-A0A174VGU9-F1
#
_entry.id   AF-A0A174VGU9-F1
#
_cell.length_a   1.000
_cell.length_b   1.000
_cell.length_c   1.000
_cell.angle_alpha   90.00
_cell.angle_beta   90.00
_cell.angle_gamma   90.00
#
_symmetry.space_group_name_H-M   'P 1'
#
loop_
_entity.id
_entity.type
_entity.pdbx_description
1 polymer ?
#
loop_
_entity_poly.entity_id
_entity_poly.type
_entity_poly.pdbx_seq_one_letter_code
_entity_poly.pdbx_strand_id
1 'polypeptide(L)'
;MKHSKLYACLSYLSILILIPALIPGKDSFVRFHLNQGLVLLIANIVFGCISFIPHMTLIGDLLNCVVLIFAIMGIVSVIQGQKRELPVIGRIRLIR
;
A
#
# COMPACT_ATOMS: atom_id res chain seq x y z
N MET A 1 -4.46 19.74 -3.39
CA MET A 1 -4.37 19.08 -2.05
C MET A 1 -5.47 18.06 -1.78
N LYS A 2 -6.77 18.40 -1.88
CA LYS A 2 -7.86 17.43 -1.58
C LYS A 2 -7.81 16.18 -2.47
N HIS A 3 -7.64 16.36 -3.78
CA HIS A 3 -7.49 15.24 -4.73
C HIS A 3 -6.22 14.41 -4.48
N SER A 4 -5.08 15.05 -4.18
CA SER A 4 -3.83 14.33 -3.86
C SER A 4 -3.97 13.44 -2.63
N LYS A 5 -4.66 13.91 -1.57
CA LYS A 5 -4.94 13.09 -0.39
C LYS A 5 -5.87 11.91 -0.72
N LEU A 6 -6.94 12.15 -1.50
CA LEU A 6 -7.83 11.07 -1.95
C LEU A 6 -7.06 9.98 -2.70
N TYR A 7 -6.29 10.36 -3.73
CA TYR A 7 -5.51 9.43 -4.54
C TYR A 7 -4.43 8.68 -3.74
N ALA A 8 -3.80 9.36 -2.79
CA ALA A 8 -2.84 8.73 -1.89
C ALA A 8 -3.52 7.72 -0.94
N CYS A 9 -4.72 8.01 -0.40
CA CYS A 9 -5.49 7.04 0.39
C CYS A 9 -5.88 5.80 -0.44
N LEU A 10 -6.36 6.00 -1.67
CA LEU A 10 -6.74 4.90 -2.57
C LEU A 10 -5.57 3.96 -2.86
N SER A 11 -4.34 4.45 -2.79
CA SER A 11 -3.14 3.63 -2.99
C SER A 11 -2.99 2.52 -1.95
N TYR A 12 -3.61 2.64 -0.77
CA TYR A 12 -3.56 1.65 0.31
C TYR A 12 -4.77 0.71 0.34
N LEU A 13 -5.75 0.88 -0.56
CA LEU A 13 -6.99 0.10 -0.59
C LEU A 13 -6.97 -0.96 -1.69
N SER A 14 -5.94 -1.81 -1.68
CA SER A 14 -5.77 -2.96 -2.56
C SER A 14 -6.03 -2.61 -4.04
N ILE A 15 -7.08 -3.18 -4.65
CA ILE A 15 -7.40 -3.00 -6.07
C ILE A 15 -7.65 -1.53 -6.47
N LEU A 16 -8.05 -0.68 -5.53
CA LEU A 16 -8.30 0.74 -5.80
C LEU A 16 -7.02 1.51 -6.17
N ILE A 17 -5.84 0.93 -5.97
CA ILE A 17 -4.56 1.48 -6.43
C ILE A 17 -4.51 1.73 -7.94
N LEU A 18 -5.33 1.03 -8.73
CA LEU A 18 -5.43 1.24 -10.18
C LEU A 18 -5.83 2.67 -10.52
N ILE A 19 -6.70 3.30 -9.70
CA ILE A 19 -7.14 4.68 -9.90
C ILE A 19 -5.95 5.66 -9.84
N PRO A 20 -5.19 5.78 -8.72
CA PRO A 20 -4.02 6.66 -8.67
C PRO A 20 -2.89 6.22 -9.60
N ALA A 21 -2.80 4.93 -9.98
CA ALA A 21 -1.80 4.45 -10.93
C ALA A 21 -2.03 4.99 -12.35
N LEU A 22 -3.29 5.06 -12.80
CA LEU A 22 -3.65 5.48 -14.16
C LEU A 22 -3.74 7.00 -14.34
N ILE A 23 -3.76 7.78 -13.25
CA ILE A 23 -3.83 9.24 -13.34
C ILE A 23 -2.51 9.82 -13.87
N PRO A 24 -2.53 10.58 -14.99
CA PRO A 24 -1.36 11.27 -15.49
C PRO A 24 -1.00 12.48 -14.60
N GLY A 25 0.27 12.90 -14.63
CA GLY A 25 0.70 14.13 -13.94
C GLY A 25 0.64 14.07 -12.41
N LYS A 26 0.58 12.88 -11.81
CA LYS A 26 0.52 12.71 -10.35
C LYS A 26 1.73 13.36 -9.66
N ASP A 27 1.43 14.14 -8.61
CA ASP A 27 2.44 14.85 -7.83
C ASP A 27 3.34 13.89 -7.03
N SER A 28 4.41 14.44 -6.44
CA SER A 28 5.39 13.67 -5.69
C SER A 28 4.83 13.07 -4.38
N PHE A 29 3.68 13.51 -3.89
CA PHE A 29 3.00 12.98 -2.71
C PHE A 29 2.17 11.76 -3.07
N VAL A 30 1.35 11.84 -4.12
CA VAL A 30 0.63 10.68 -4.66
C VAL A 30 1.62 9.62 -5.11
N ARG A 31 2.71 9.98 -5.80
CA ARG A 31 3.74 9.01 -6.24
C ARG A 31 4.42 8.30 -5.08
N PHE A 32 4.61 8.97 -3.94
CA PHE A 32 5.21 8.37 -2.75
C PHE A 32 4.29 7.30 -2.15
N HIS A 33 3.03 7.66 -1.89
CA HIS A 33 2.04 6.73 -1.31
C HIS A 33 1.64 5.61 -2.29
N LEU A 34 1.63 5.90 -3.59
CA LEU A 34 1.41 4.91 -4.64
C LEU A 34 2.50 3.83 -4.64
N ASN A 35 3.77 4.22 -4.45
CA ASN A 35 4.87 3.26 -4.36
C ASN A 35 4.72 2.32 -3.15
N GLN A 36 4.46 2.87 -1.97
CA GLN A 36 4.25 2.05 -0.77
C GLN A 36 3.02 1.16 -0.88
N GLY A 37 1.91 1.71 -1.37
CA GLY A 37 0.67 0.98 -1.63
C GLY A 37 0.87 -0.18 -2.59
N LEU A 38 1.67 0.01 -3.64
CA LEU A 38 1.97 -1.05 -4.61
C LEU A 38 2.79 -2.19 -3.99
N VAL A 39 3.78 -1.85 -3.15
CA VAL A 39 4.55 -2.85 -2.40
C VAL A 39 3.64 -3.64 -1.46
N LEU A 40 2.71 -2.96 -0.77
CA LEU A 40 1.73 -3.62 0.09
C LEU A 40 0.75 -4.50 -0.69
N LEU A 41 0.31 -4.09 -1.88
CA LEU A 41 -0.53 -4.94 -2.73
C LEU A 41 0.20 -6.21 -3.16
N ILE A 42 1.47 -6.09 -3.57
CA ILE A 42 2.30 -7.26 -3.91
C ILE A 42 2.44 -8.18 -2.69
N ALA A 43 2.74 -7.63 -1.51
CA ALA A 43 2.82 -8.40 -0.27
C ALA A 43 1.50 -9.11 0.06
N ASN A 44 0.36 -8.41 -0.06
CA ASN A 44 -0.98 -8.97 0.17
C ASN A 44 -1.26 -10.18 -0.76
N ILE A 45 -0.91 -10.08 -2.05
CA ILE A 45 -1.09 -11.17 -3.01
C ILE A 45 -0.17 -12.35 -2.65
N VAL A 46 1.12 -12.09 -2.39
CA VAL A 46 2.09 -13.14 -2.04
C VAL A 46 1.68 -13.88 -0.77
N PHE A 47 1.29 -13.17 0.28
CA PHE A 47 0.86 -13.76 1.54
C PHE A 47 -0.50 -14.45 1.43
N GLY A 48 -1.43 -13.90 0.63
CA GLY A 48 -2.67 -14.60 0.27
C GLY A 48 -2.43 -15.93 -0.44
N CYS A 49 -1.41 -16.00 -1.32
CA CYS A 49 -1.02 -17.26 -1.95
C CYS A 49 -0.54 -18.31 -0.93
N ILE A 50 0.12 -17.90 0.15
CA ILE A 50 0.54 -18.80 1.24
C ILE A 50 -0.67 -19.44 1.92
N SER A 51 -1.78 -18.72 2.05
CA SER A 51 -2.98 -19.24 2.70
C SER A 51 -3.62 -20.44 1.99
N PHE A 52 -3.31 -20.65 0.70
CA PHE A 52 -3.76 -21.82 -0.08
C PHE A 52 -2.88 -23.07 0.09
N ILE A 53 -1.71 -22.96 0.74
CA ILE A 53 -0.87 -24.12 1.02
C ILE A 53 -1.46 -24.89 2.21
N PRO A 54 -1.66 -26.22 2.11
CA PRO A 54 -2.18 -27.02 3.22
C PRO A 54 -1.40 -26.78 4.51
N HIS A 55 -2.12 -26.58 5.62
CA HIS A 55 -1.58 -26.28 6.96
C HIS A 55 -0.90 -24.90 7.13
N MET A 56 -0.85 -24.03 6.10
CA MET A 56 -0.24 -22.69 6.21
C MET A 56 -1.24 -21.53 6.27
N THR A 57 -2.55 -21.80 6.22
CA THR A 57 -3.61 -20.78 6.20
C THR A 57 -3.45 -19.74 7.31
N LEU A 58 -3.23 -20.16 8.55
CA LEU A 58 -3.08 -19.25 9.69
C LEU A 58 -1.87 -18.31 9.53
N ILE A 59 -0.76 -18.81 8.95
CA ILE A 59 0.45 -18.01 8.73
C ILE A 59 0.18 -16.96 7.65
N GLY A 60 -0.44 -17.34 6.53
CA GLY A 60 -0.79 -16.40 5.47
C GLY A 60 -1.73 -15.31 5.96
N ASP A 61 -2.73 -15.66 6.78
CA ASP A 61 -3.68 -14.71 7.34
C ASP A 61 -3.01 -13.74 8.33
N LEU A 62 -2.11 -14.24 9.19
CA LEU A 62 -1.34 -13.40 10.10
C LEU A 62 -0.45 -12.40 9.35
N LEU A 63 0.19 -12.83 8.27
CA LEU A 63 1.00 -11.95 7.42
C LEU A 63 0.13 -10.88 6.74
N ASN A 64 -1.07 -11.24 6.28
CA ASN A 64 -2.02 -10.27 5.74
C ASN A 64 -2.54 -9.29 6.81
N CYS A 65 -2.68 -9.70 8.07
CA CYS A 65 -2.95 -8.76 9.16
C CYS A 65 -1.84 -7.71 9.31
N VAL A 66 -0.56 -8.09 9.17
CA VAL A 66 0.57 -7.14 9.20
C VAL A 66 0.49 -6.15 8.03
N VAL A 67 0.14 -6.63 6.83
CA VAL A 67 -0.08 -5.78 5.65
C VAL A 67 -1.20 -4.77 5.91
N LEU A 68 -2.32 -5.20 6.52
CA LEU A 68 -3.42 -4.30 6.89
C LEU A 68 -2.98 -3.22 7.88
N ILE A 69 -2.18 -3.56 8.88
CA ILE A 69 -1.62 -2.58 9.84
C ILE A 69 -0.79 -1.53 9.10
N PHE A 70 0.08 -1.95 8.19
CA PHE A 70 0.89 -1.03 7.38
C PHE A 70 0.05 -0.16 6.44
N ALA A 71 -1.02 -0.71 5.86
CA ALA A 71 -1.97 0.07 5.06
C ALA A 71 -2.63 1.17 5.91
N ILE A 72 -3.08 0.85 7.13
CA ILE A 72 -3.65 1.83 8.07
C ILE A 72 -2.62 2.91 8.44
N MET A 73 -1.38 2.52 8.76
CA MET A 73 -0.29 3.48 9.05
C MET A 73 -0.03 4.41 7.86
N GLY A 74 -0.07 3.88 6.64
CA GLY A 74 0.04 4.65 5.41
C GLY A 74 -1.08 5.68 5.27
N ILE A 75 -2.32 5.26 5.46
CA ILE A 75 -3.51 6.14 5.42
C ILE A 75 -3.41 7.25 6.47
N VAL A 76 -3.00 6.93 7.70
CA VAL A 76 -2.79 7.93 8.76
C VAL A 76 -1.75 8.97 8.33
N SER A 77 -0.64 8.54 7.73
CA SER A 77 0.37 9.45 7.17
C SER A 77 -0.22 10.36 6.08
N VAL A 78 -1.10 9.83 5.22
CA VAL A 78 -1.78 10.61 4.18
C VAL A 78 -2.68 11.69 4.79
N ILE A 79 -3.48 11.33 5.79
CA ILE A 79 -4.39 12.25 6.49
C ILE A 79 -3.59 13.40 7.11
N GLN A 80 -2.46 13.08 7.73
CA GLN A 80 -1.50 14.04 8.30
C GLN A 80 -0.72 14.83 7.25
N GLY A 81 -0.80 14.47 5.96
CA GLY A 81 -0.09 15.14 4.88
C GLY A 81 1.42 14.87 4.83
N GLN A 82 1.87 13.76 5.43
CA GLN A 82 3.28 13.41 5.56
C GLN A 82 3.66 12.30 4.57
N LYS A 83 4.88 12.38 4.04
CA LYS A 83 5.51 11.29 3.28
C LYS A 83 6.33 10.40 4.22
N ARG A 84 5.67 9.72 5.15
CA ARG A 84 6.35 8.88 6.13
C ARG A 84 6.66 7.51 5.54
N GLU A 85 7.90 7.07 5.67
CA GLU A 85 8.31 5.73 5.27
C GLU A 85 7.69 4.69 6.22
N LEU A 86 7.04 3.67 5.64
CA LEU A 86 6.58 2.52 6.41
C LEU A 86 7.78 1.67 6.88
N PRO A 87 7.70 1.03 8.05
CA PRO A 87 8.75 0.14 8.51
C PRO A 87 9.03 -0.96 7.48
N VAL A 88 10.30 -1.36 7.35
CA VAL A 88 10.79 -2.44 6.47
C VAL A 88 10.69 -2.14 4.96
N ILE A 89 9.57 -1.60 4.47
CA ILE A 89 9.27 -1.46 3.03
C ILE A 89 9.39 -0.03 2.50
N GLY A 90 9.49 0.98 3.37
CA GLY A 90 9.38 2.39 2.98
C GLY A 90 10.43 2.90 1.98
N ARG A 91 11.56 2.19 1.86
CA ARG A 91 12.66 2.51 0.93
C ARG A 91 12.50 1.89 -0.46
N ILE A 92 11.55 0.97 -0.64
CA ILE A 92 11.34 0.31 -1.93
C ILE A 92 10.57 1.25 -2.85
N ARG A 93 11.14 1.53 -4.04
CA ARG A 93 10.50 2.35 -5.07
C ARG A 93 10.41 1.57 -6.38
N LEU A 94 9.18 1.32 -6.82
CA LEU A 94 8.85 0.59 -8.04
C LEU A 94 8.53 1.53 -9.20
N ILE A 95 7.97 2.70 -8.90
CA ILE A 95 7.59 3.74 -9.86
C ILE A 95 8.54 4.93 -9.68
N ARG A 96 9.25 5.29 -10.76
CA ARG A 96 10.13 6.46 -10.84
C ARG A 96 9.33 7.76 -10.97
#